data_AF-A0A330KX67-F1
#
_entry.id   AF-A0A330KX67-F1
#
_cell.length_a   1.000
_cell.length_b   1.000
_cell.length_c   1.000
_cell.angle_alpha   90.00
_cell.angle_beta   90.00
_cell.angle_gamma   90.00
#
_symmetry.space_group_name_H-M   'P 1'
#
loop_
_entity.id
_entity.type
_entity.pdbx_description
1 polymer ?
#
loop_
_entity_poly.entity_id
_entity_poly.type
_entity_poly.pdbx_seq_one_letter_code
_entity_poly.pdbx_strand_id
1 'polypeptide(L)'
;MAKKNMNGILTWQRGRIENSVSLVEGAIDELLAGKQRISLTTIAQASKDIDPAGKGVSASTILRNKQCHALYKKHSLSKNGSHKKHISLSKALNDPTASELRRAHLLASKDKTALITTIILIERELKKLEEQNCNLREKILSFHLPNSTY
;
A
#
# COMPACT_ATOMS: atom_id res chain seq x y z
N MET A 1 -27.50 40.90 28.82
CA MET A 1 -28.39 39.72 29.04
C MET A 1 -28.28 38.79 27.82
N ALA A 2 -27.44 37.74 27.83
CA ALA A 2 -27.36 36.75 26.72
C ALA A 2 -26.65 35.41 27.10
N LYS A 3 -26.74 34.92 28.34
CA LYS A 3 -26.05 33.68 28.77
C LYS A 3 -26.94 32.43 28.90
N LYS A 4 -28.25 32.52 28.65
CA LYS A 4 -29.22 31.48 29.05
C LYS A 4 -29.40 30.32 28.04
N ASN A 5 -28.96 30.45 26.78
CA ASN A 5 -29.18 29.42 25.73
C ASN A 5 -27.93 28.61 25.33
N MET A 6 -26.72 28.92 25.83
CA MET A 6 -25.51 28.15 25.49
C MET A 6 -25.49 26.76 26.14
N ASN A 7 -26.09 26.62 27.33
CA ASN A 7 -26.07 25.35 28.05
C ASN A 7 -26.86 24.25 27.33
N GLY A 8 -27.99 24.57 26.68
CA GLY A 8 -28.80 23.59 25.95
C GLY A 8 -28.12 23.05 24.68
N ILE A 9 -27.36 23.89 23.98
CA ILE A 9 -26.60 23.48 22.79
C ILE A 9 -25.44 22.56 23.19
N LEU A 10 -24.73 22.91 24.28
CA LEU A 10 -23.62 22.12 24.78
C LEU A 10 -24.07 20.76 25.32
N THR A 11 -25.20 20.68 26.02
CA THR A 11 -25.75 19.41 26.51
C THR A 11 -26.22 18.52 25.37
N TRP A 12 -26.90 19.09 24.37
CA TRP A 12 -27.30 18.36 23.17
C TRP A 12 -26.10 17.84 22.38
N GLN A 13 -25.06 18.65 22.22
CA GLN A 13 -23.84 18.27 21.51
C GLN A 13 -23.10 17.15 22.27
N ARG A 14 -23.03 17.23 23.60
CA ARG A 14 -22.43 16.19 24.45
C ARG A 14 -23.20 14.88 24.34
N GLY A 15 -24.53 14.90 24.42
CA GLY A 15 -25.35 13.69 24.26
C GLY A 15 -25.17 13.02 22.90
N ARG A 16 -24.95 13.79 21.83
CA ARG A 16 -24.63 13.20 20.51
C ARG A 16 -23.27 12.52 20.44
N ILE A 17 -22.28 13.10 21.11
CA ILE A 17 -20.93 12.51 21.21
C ILE A 17 -21.02 11.20 21.97
N GLU A 18 -21.68 11.20 23.14
CA GLU A 18 -21.85 10.02 24.00
C GLU A 18 -22.63 8.91 23.28
N ASN A 19 -23.77 9.22 22.65
CA ASN A 19 -24.52 8.24 21.88
C ASN A 19 -23.69 7.60 20.75
N SER A 20 -22.87 8.41 20.07
CA SER A 20 -21.99 7.89 19.01
C SER A 20 -20.92 6.95 19.58
N VAL A 21 -20.42 7.22 20.79
CA VAL A 21 -19.43 6.36 21.46
C VAL A 21 -20.07 5.03 21.83
N SER A 22 -21.24 5.03 22.45
CA SER A 22 -21.95 3.80 22.83
C SER A 22 -22.28 2.92 21.63
N LEU A 23 -22.73 3.51 20.51
CA LEU A 23 -23.00 2.75 19.28
C LEU A 23 -21.73 2.15 18.67
N VAL A 24 -20.61 2.88 18.70
CA VAL A 24 -19.33 2.38 18.19
C VAL A 24 -18.78 1.26 19.05
N GLU A 25 -18.93 1.36 20.37
CA GLU A 25 -18.52 0.32 21.32
C GLU A 25 -19.30 -0.97 21.09
N GLY A 26 -20.64 -0.91 21.03
CA GLY A 26 -21.47 -2.08 20.73
C GLY A 26 -21.17 -2.69 19.36
N ALA A 27 -20.95 -1.86 18.34
CA ALA A 27 -20.57 -2.33 17.00
C ALA A 27 -19.22 -3.04 17.00
N ILE A 28 -18.26 -2.58 17.79
CA ILE A 28 -16.95 -3.24 17.93
C ILE A 28 -17.11 -4.59 18.63
N ASP A 29 -17.92 -4.66 19.70
CA ASP A 29 -18.15 -5.90 20.43
C ASP A 29 -18.83 -6.96 19.57
N GLU A 30 -19.81 -6.58 18.75
CA GLU A 30 -20.45 -7.49 17.79
C GLU A 30 -19.45 -7.99 16.73
N LEU A 31 -18.63 -7.10 16.18
CA LEU A 31 -17.59 -7.48 15.22
C LEU A 31 -16.54 -8.42 15.84
N LEU A 32 -16.18 -8.21 17.12
CA LEU A 32 -15.29 -9.09 17.86
C LEU A 32 -15.91 -10.46 18.09
N ALA A 33 -17.19 -10.52 18.50
CA ALA A 33 -17.93 -11.76 18.69
C ALA A 33 -18.04 -12.56 17.39
N GLY A 34 -18.31 -11.88 16.27
CA GLY A 34 -18.35 -12.46 14.93
C GLY A 34 -16.98 -12.78 14.33
N LYS A 35 -15.88 -12.50 15.03
CA LYS A 35 -14.49 -12.58 14.52
C LYS A 35 -14.31 -11.85 13.17
N GLN A 36 -15.09 -10.80 12.96
CA GLN A 36 -15.07 -10.02 11.74
C GLN A 36 -13.97 -8.96 11.80
N ARG A 37 -13.57 -8.51 10.62
CA ARG A 37 -12.53 -7.48 10.52
C ARG A 37 -13.08 -6.14 11.00
N ILE A 38 -12.36 -5.52 11.93
CA ILE A 38 -12.65 -4.18 12.44
C ILE A 38 -12.06 -3.13 11.49
N SER A 39 -12.94 -2.38 10.85
CA SER A 39 -12.62 -1.29 9.93
C SER A 39 -13.67 -0.19 10.04
N LEU A 40 -13.37 1.02 9.59
CA LEU A 40 -14.33 2.13 9.65
C LEU A 40 -15.66 1.80 8.95
N THR A 41 -15.61 1.07 7.84
CA THR A 41 -16.79 0.67 7.06
C THR A 41 -17.61 -0.40 7.77
N THR A 42 -16.95 -1.40 8.37
CA THR A 42 -17.65 -2.48 9.08
C THR A 42 -18.26 -1.98 10.38
N ILE A 43 -17.57 -1.11 11.11
CA ILE A 43 -18.15 -0.45 12.30
C ILE A 43 -19.35 0.41 11.91
N ALA A 44 -19.25 1.20 10.84
CA ALA A 44 -20.36 2.03 10.39
C ALA A 44 -21.59 1.19 9.99
N GLN A 45 -21.38 0.01 9.40
CA GLN A 45 -22.47 -0.90 9.08
C GLN A 45 -23.07 -1.54 10.33
N ALA A 46 -22.26 -2.19 11.17
CA ALA A 46 -22.72 -2.82 12.40
C ALA A 46 -23.44 -1.81 13.33
N SER A 47 -22.95 -0.57 13.39
CA SER A 47 -23.61 0.47 14.19
C SER A 47 -25.02 0.83 13.71
N LYS A 48 -25.34 0.62 12.42
CA LYS A 48 -26.70 0.82 11.91
C LYS A 48 -27.63 -0.31 12.33
N ASP A 49 -27.11 -1.52 12.40
CA ASP A 49 -27.87 -2.71 12.74
C ASP A 49 -28.24 -2.71 14.25
N ILE A 50 -27.38 -2.11 15.09
CA ILE A 50 -27.60 -1.95 16.54
C ILE A 50 -28.43 -0.70 16.88
N ASP A 51 -28.38 0.35 16.05
CA ASP A 51 -29.10 1.61 16.31
C ASP A 51 -30.62 1.43 16.14
N PRO A 52 -31.44 1.66 17.19
CA PRO A 52 -32.89 1.57 17.10
C PRO A 52 -33.50 2.49 16.04
N ALA A 53 -32.81 3.59 15.68
CA ALA A 53 -33.23 4.51 14.63
C ALA A 53 -32.71 4.14 13.23
N GLY A 54 -31.87 3.12 13.10
CA GLY A 54 -31.27 2.65 11.84
C GLY A 54 -30.31 3.63 11.17
N LYS A 55 -29.89 4.71 11.86
CA LYS A 55 -28.99 5.73 11.30
C LYS A 55 -27.53 5.33 11.47
N GLY A 56 -27.20 4.73 12.61
CA GLY A 56 -25.86 4.33 12.99
C GLY A 56 -24.88 5.50 13.05
N VAL A 57 -23.58 5.18 13.02
CA VAL A 57 -22.49 6.15 13.09
C VAL A 57 -21.67 6.12 11.80
N SER A 58 -21.57 7.27 11.13
CA SER A 58 -20.79 7.38 9.90
C SER A 58 -19.27 7.26 10.17
N ALA A 59 -18.52 6.77 9.18
CA ALA A 59 -17.06 6.72 9.26
C ALA A 59 -16.43 8.11 9.53
N SER A 60 -16.99 9.17 8.94
CA SER A 60 -16.54 10.55 9.19
C SER A 60 -16.76 10.97 10.65
N THR A 61 -17.87 10.54 11.26
CA THR A 61 -18.15 10.79 12.69
C THR A 61 -17.14 10.06 13.58
N ILE A 62 -16.84 8.79 13.28
CA ILE A 62 -15.84 8.00 14.02
C ILE A 62 -14.47 8.69 14.00
N LEU A 63 -14.08 9.27 12.85
CA LEU A 63 -12.79 9.97 12.72
C LEU A 63 -12.78 11.34 13.42
N ARG A 64 -13.89 12.08 13.41
CA ARG A 64 -13.96 13.43 14.01
C ARG A 64 -14.14 13.39 15.53
N ASN A 65 -14.86 12.40 16.05
CA ASN A 65 -15.02 12.21 17.49
C ASN A 65 -13.78 11.50 18.05
N LYS A 66 -12.99 12.21 18.86
CA LYS A 66 -11.74 11.69 19.46
C LYS A 66 -11.95 10.39 20.23
N GLN A 67 -13.08 10.24 20.93
CA GLN A 67 -13.38 9.03 21.71
C GLN A 67 -13.65 7.82 20.78
N CYS A 68 -14.51 7.99 19.77
CA CYS A 68 -14.77 6.95 18.78
C CYS A 68 -13.49 6.58 18.01
N HIS A 69 -12.67 7.57 17.65
CA HIS A 69 -11.41 7.33 16.96
C HIS A 69 -10.43 6.52 17.82
N ALA A 70 -10.37 6.78 19.13
CA ALA A 70 -9.55 6.02 20.06
C ALA A 70 -10.01 4.56 20.18
N LEU A 71 -11.32 4.32 20.29
CA LEU A 71 -11.90 2.97 20.27
C LEU A 71 -11.56 2.24 18.97
N TYR A 72 -11.81 2.88 17.83
CA TYR A 72 -11.44 2.34 16.54
C TYR A 72 -9.94 1.99 16.47
N LYS A 73 -9.05 2.90 16.87
CA LYS A 73 -7.60 2.67 16.78
C LYS A 73 -7.12 1.53 17.69
N LYS A 74 -7.75 1.35 18.86
CA LYS A 74 -7.42 0.27 19.81
C LYS A 74 -7.74 -1.11 19.23
N HIS A 75 -8.85 -1.24 18.51
CA HIS A 75 -9.36 -2.52 18.02
C HIS A 75 -9.14 -2.75 16.53
N SER A 76 -8.83 -1.70 15.77
CA SER A 76 -8.36 -1.80 14.40
C SER A 76 -7.07 -2.57 14.45
N LEU A 77 -7.08 -3.78 13.88
CA LEU A 77 -5.88 -4.48 13.48
C LEU A 77 -5.15 -3.52 12.54
N SER A 78 -4.23 -2.74 13.13
CA SER A 78 -3.35 -1.88 12.39
C SER A 78 -2.75 -2.78 11.34
N LYS A 79 -3.10 -2.54 10.08
CA LYS A 79 -2.19 -2.86 8.99
C LYS A 79 -0.98 -1.97 9.25
N ASN A 80 -0.16 -2.33 10.25
CA ASN A 80 1.24 -2.02 10.28
C ASN A 80 1.69 -2.47 8.92
N GLY A 81 1.92 -1.47 8.06
CA GLY A 81 1.74 -1.64 6.65
C GLY A 81 2.46 -2.90 6.23
N SER A 82 1.73 -3.80 5.57
CA SER A 82 2.29 -4.35 4.36
C SER A 82 2.46 -3.16 3.40
N HIS A 83 3.37 -2.24 3.71
CA HIS A 83 4.31 -1.82 2.71
C HIS A 83 4.87 -3.15 2.24
N LYS A 84 4.23 -3.75 1.21
CA LYS A 84 4.95 -4.59 0.27
C LYS A 84 6.25 -3.85 0.14
N LYS A 85 7.35 -4.46 0.59
CA LYS A 85 8.68 -3.87 0.44
C LYS A 85 8.79 -3.64 -1.05
N HIS A 86 8.40 -2.46 -1.48
CA HIS A 86 8.75 -1.91 -2.77
C HIS A 86 10.22 -1.69 -2.49
N ILE A 87 11.01 -2.74 -2.69
CA ILE A 87 12.43 -2.62 -2.89
C ILE A 87 12.47 -1.55 -3.95
N SER A 88 12.76 -0.31 -3.53
CA SER A 88 12.68 0.79 -4.47
C SER A 88 13.70 0.40 -5.53
N LEU A 89 13.28 0.38 -6.79
CA LEU A 89 14.18 0.02 -7.88
C LEU A 89 15.45 0.89 -7.82
N SER A 90 15.30 2.11 -7.29
CA SER A 90 16.37 3.06 -6.96
C SER A 90 17.36 2.63 -5.87
N LYS A 91 17.07 1.59 -5.08
CA LYS A 91 18.03 1.01 -4.12
C LYS A 91 18.84 -0.12 -4.75
N ALA A 92 18.30 -0.81 -5.76
CA ALA A 92 18.96 -1.91 -6.44
C ALA A 92 19.77 -1.45 -7.67
N LEU A 93 19.40 -0.31 -8.27
CA LEU A 93 20.10 0.31 -9.39
C LEU A 93 20.73 1.62 -8.93
N ASN A 94 21.99 1.87 -9.30
CA ASN A 94 22.65 3.16 -9.09
C ASN A 94 22.04 4.18 -10.07
N ASP A 95 21.27 5.14 -9.55
CA ASP A 95 20.65 6.24 -10.30
C ASP A 95 19.92 5.82 -11.60
N PRO A 96 18.82 5.06 -11.50
CA PRO A 96 18.08 4.63 -12.68
C PRO A 96 17.52 5.83 -13.45
N THR A 97 17.68 5.80 -14.77
CA THR A 97 17.10 6.81 -15.66
C THR A 97 15.57 6.75 -15.65
N ALA A 98 14.92 7.86 -16.00
CA ALA A 98 13.45 7.94 -16.06
C ALA A 98 12.83 6.88 -17.00
N SER A 99 13.54 6.51 -18.06
CA SER A 99 13.13 5.46 -18.99
C SER A 99 13.17 4.06 -18.36
N GLU A 100 14.19 3.76 -17.55
CA GLU A 100 14.30 2.48 -16.83
C GLU A 100 13.22 2.36 -15.77
N LEU A 101 12.93 3.44 -15.04
CA LEU A 101 11.83 3.46 -14.07
C LEU A 101 10.48 3.19 -14.75
N ARG A 102 10.19 3.83 -15.88
CA ARG A 102 8.96 3.58 -16.64
C ARG A 102 8.87 2.12 -17.10
N ARG A 103 9.95 1.57 -17.65
CA ARG A 103 10.00 0.15 -18.07
C ARG A 103 9.78 -0.78 -16.89
N ALA A 104 10.38 -0.49 -15.74
CA ALA A 104 10.22 -1.31 -14.54
C ALA A 104 8.76 -1.34 -14.07
N HIS A 105 8.06 -0.20 -14.10
CA HIS A 105 6.63 -0.17 -13.80
C HIS A 105 5.80 -1.00 -14.79
N LEU A 106 6.12 -0.93 -16.09
CA LEU A 106 5.45 -1.76 -17.11
C LEU A 106 5.76 -3.26 -16.98
N LEU A 107 6.95 -3.61 -16.50
CA LEU A 107 7.31 -5.00 -16.23
C LEU A 107 6.66 -5.52 -14.95
N ALA A 108 6.50 -4.67 -13.94
CA ALA A 108 5.84 -5.03 -12.68
C ALA A 108 4.36 -5.41 -12.85
N SER A 109 3.71 -4.97 -13.93
CA SER A 109 2.33 -5.37 -14.26
C SER A 109 2.21 -6.66 -15.08
N LYS A 110 3.34 -7.26 -15.50
CA LYS A 110 3.33 -8.51 -16.28
C LYS A 110 3.33 -9.75 -15.40
N ASP A 111 2.86 -10.84 -15.98
CA ASP A 111 2.88 -12.16 -15.35
C ASP A 111 4.30 -12.68 -15.16
N LYS A 112 4.49 -13.50 -14.11
CA LYS A 112 5.78 -14.09 -13.75
C LYS A 112 6.40 -14.89 -14.90
N THR A 113 5.60 -15.62 -15.66
CA THR A 113 6.05 -16.40 -16.83
C THR A 113 6.63 -15.51 -17.90
N ALA A 114 5.95 -14.40 -18.25
CA ALA A 114 6.43 -13.43 -19.21
C ALA A 114 7.77 -12.81 -18.78
N LEU A 115 7.91 -12.49 -17.49
CA LEU A 115 9.18 -11.97 -16.95
C LEU A 115 10.32 -12.99 -17.05
N ILE A 116 10.07 -14.25 -16.67
CA ILE A 116 11.06 -15.34 -16.80
C ILE A 116 11.50 -15.50 -18.25
N THR A 117 10.56 -15.54 -19.20
CA THR A 117 10.88 -15.64 -20.64
C THR A 117 11.73 -14.47 -21.10
N THR A 118 11.40 -13.24 -20.71
CA THR A 118 12.20 -12.07 -21.09
C THR A 118 13.62 -12.10 -20.53
N ILE A 119 13.80 -12.56 -19.29
CA ILE A 119 15.13 -12.69 -18.68
C ILE A 119 15.98 -13.71 -19.46
N ILE A 120 15.43 -14.89 -19.73
CA ILE A 120 16.14 -15.95 -20.47
C ILE A 120 16.54 -15.48 -21.88
N LEU A 121 15.68 -14.71 -22.56
CA LEU A 121 15.99 -14.16 -23.88
C LEU A 121 17.14 -13.15 -23.82
N ILE A 122 17.13 -12.24 -22.84
CA ILE A 122 18.20 -11.25 -22.64
C ILE A 122 19.52 -11.96 -22.32
N GLU A 123 19.52 -12.96 -21.45
CA GLU A 123 20.73 -13.74 -21.12
C GLU A 123 21.35 -14.40 -22.36
N ARG A 124 20.51 -14.97 -23.24
CA ARG A 124 20.98 -15.56 -24.50
C ARG A 124 21.56 -14.52 -25.45
N GLU A 125 20.94 -13.36 -25.55
CA GLU A 125 21.42 -12.27 -26.39
C GLU A 125 22.75 -11.71 -25.88
N LEU A 126 22.88 -11.50 -24.57
CA LEU A 126 24.14 -11.09 -23.94
C LEU A 126 25.26 -12.07 -24.25
N LYS A 127 25.03 -13.37 -24.07
CA LYS A 127 26.02 -14.41 -24.40
C LYS A 127 26.47 -14.32 -25.86
N LYS A 128 25.53 -14.13 -26.79
CA LYS A 128 25.83 -13.99 -28.22
C LYS A 128 26.70 -12.75 -28.50
N LEU A 129 26.39 -11.63 -27.85
CA LEU A 129 27.17 -10.40 -27.99
C LEU A 129 28.57 -10.56 -27.40
N GLU A 130 28.72 -11.25 -26.28
CA GLU A 130 30.03 -11.57 -25.68
C GLU A 130 30.89 -12.43 -26.61
N GLU A 131 30.30 -13.47 -27.21
CA GLU A 131 30.99 -14.31 -28.22
C GLU A 131 31.42 -13.48 -29.43
N GLN A 132 30.56 -12.60 -29.93
CA GLN A 132 30.90 -11.69 -31.03
C GLN A 132 32.03 -10.73 -30.66
N ASN A 133 31.99 -10.14 -29.47
CA ASN A 133 33.05 -9.26 -28.97
C ASN A 133 34.39 -10.00 -28.82
N CYS A 134 34.36 -11.25 -28.34
CA CYS A 134 35.55 -12.10 -28.28
C CYS A 134 36.15 -12.29 -29.67
N ASN A 135 35.33 -12.70 -30.65
CA ASN A 135 35.76 -12.90 -32.03
C ASN A 135 36.33 -11.61 -32.66
N LEU A 136 35.74 -10.45 -32.37
CA LEU A 136 36.25 -9.16 -32.85
C LEU A 136 37.59 -8.80 -32.21
N ARG A 137 37.77 -9.06 -30.90
CA ARG A 137 39.04 -8.86 -30.20
C ARG A 137 40.14 -9.75 -30.78
N GLU A 138 39.86 -11.03 -31.01
CA GLU A 138 40.81 -11.95 -31.65
C GLU A 138 41.22 -11.48 -33.06
N LYS A 139 40.26 -11.00 -33.86
CA LYS A 139 40.56 -10.41 -35.17
C LYS A 139 41.46 -9.18 -35.06
N ILE A 140 41.15 -8.25 -34.16
CA ILE A 140 41.97 -7.05 -33.95
C ILE A 140 43.40 -7.44 -33.54
N LEU A 141 43.54 -8.40 -32.62
CA LEU A 141 44.86 -8.90 -32.20
C LEU A 141 45.62 -9.54 -33.36
N SER A 142 44.95 -10.31 -34.21
CA SER A 142 45.57 -10.91 -35.40
C SER A 142 46.08 -9.87 -36.42
N PHE A 143 45.48 -8.68 -36.45
CA PHE A 143 45.93 -7.57 -37.32
C PHE A 143 47.05 -6.73 -36.69
N HIS A 144 47.24 -6.75 -35.37
CA HIS A 144 48.21 -5.94 -34.65
C HIS A 144 49.47 -6.69 -34.21
N LEU A 145 49.45 -8.02 -34.16
CA LEU A 145 50.65 -8.80 -33.95
C LEU A 145 51.40 -8.91 -35.29
N PRO A 146 52.62 -8.35 -35.43
CA PRO A 146 53.43 -8.63 -36.61
C PRO A 146 53.62 -10.14 -36.67
N ASN A 147 53.36 -10.74 -37.83
CA ASN A 147 53.70 -12.13 -38.09
C ASN A 147 55.17 -12.30 -37.70
N SER A 148 55.43 -12.91 -36.54
CA SER A 148 56.79 -13.20 -36.07
C SER A 148 57.33 -14.33 -36.94
N THR A 149 57.69 -13.99 -38.17
CA THR A 149 58.49 -14.84 -39.04
C THR A 149 59.91 -14.81 -38.47
N TYR A 150 60.23 -15.82 -37.66
CA TYR A 150 61.61 -16.32 -37.52
C TYR A 150 61.97 -17.16 -38.74
#